data_AF-A0A2G9NN88-F1
#
_entry.id   AF-A0A2G9NN88-F1
#
_cell.length_a   1.000
_cell.length_b   1.000
_cell.length_c   1.000
_cell.angle_alpha   90.00
_cell.angle_beta   90.00
_cell.angle_gamma   90.00
#
_symmetry.space_group_name_H-M   'P 1'
#
loop_
_entity.id
_entity.type
_entity.pdbx_description
1 polymer ?
#
loop_
_entity_poly.entity_id
_entity_poly.type
_entity_poly.pdbx_seq_one_letter_code
_entity_poly.pdbx_strand_id
1 'polypeptide(L)'
;MGIGYFADTYALVEIIKGNKNYAKFLDRPLFTSIFNLYELYYIILKDYNKSQAENFFFYFKKNIIKFNDSAIFFASEFKLNNRKKNISYTDSLGYA
;
A
#
# COMPACT_ATOMS: atom_id res chain seq x y z
N MET A 1 -4.34 -12.90 -18.25
CA MET A 1 -3.88 -11.92 -17.22
C MET A 1 -3.85 -12.64 -15.89
N GLY A 2 -2.70 -12.65 -15.20
CA GLY A 2 -2.62 -13.22 -13.85
C GLY A 2 -3.38 -12.37 -12.84
N ILE A 3 -3.78 -12.96 -11.72
CA ILE A 3 -4.38 -12.22 -10.59
C ILE A 3 -3.33 -11.24 -10.04
N GLY A 4 -3.68 -9.95 -10.02
CA GLY A 4 -2.89 -8.91 -9.36
C GLY A 4 -3.35 -8.71 -7.91
N TYR A 5 -2.43 -8.28 -7.05
CA TYR A 5 -2.69 -8.03 -5.64
C TYR A 5 -2.49 -6.56 -5.32
N PHE A 6 -3.35 -6.01 -4.46
CA PHE A 6 -3.12 -4.72 -3.83
C PHE A 6 -2.32 -4.92 -2.53
N ALA A 7 -1.19 -4.24 -2.42
CA ALA A 7 -0.31 -4.26 -1.28
C ALA A 7 -0.50 -3.00 -0.43
N ASP A 8 -0.94 -3.22 0.81
CA ASP A 8 -0.91 -2.21 1.85
C ASP A 8 0.52 -1.97 2.37
N THR A 9 0.68 -1.01 3.27
CA THR A 9 1.97 -0.66 3.85
C THR A 9 2.65 -1.87 4.51
N TYR A 10 1.89 -2.71 5.20
CA TYR A 10 2.42 -3.88 5.91
C TYR A 10 3.02 -4.90 4.93
N ALA A 11 2.30 -5.25 3.87
CA ALA A 11 2.77 -6.17 2.85
C ALA A 11 4.06 -5.67 2.17
N LEU A 12 4.14 -4.37 1.87
CA LEU A 12 5.33 -3.76 1.27
C LEU A 12 6.55 -3.84 2.20
N VAL A 13 6.36 -3.57 3.50
CA VAL A 13 7.44 -3.68 4.51
C VAL A 13 7.94 -5.11 4.61
N GLU A 14 7.05 -6.11 4.66
CA GLU A 14 7.44 -7.52 4.75
C GLU A 14 8.17 -8.02 3.50
N ILE A 15 7.78 -7.52 2.31
CA ILE A 15 8.49 -7.77 1.06
C ILE A 15 9.92 -7.20 1.13
N ILE A 16 10.09 -5.95 1.57
CA ILE A 16 11.42 -5.33 1.70
C ILE A 16 12.30 -6.09 2.69
N LYS A 17 11.72 -6.57 3.80
CA LYS A 17 12.41 -7.37 4.82
C LYS A 17 12.73 -8.80 4.35
N GLY A 18 12.31 -9.20 3.16
CA GLY A 18 12.57 -10.53 2.62
C GLY A 18 11.79 -11.64 3.34
N ASN A 19 10.61 -11.34 3.89
CA ASN A 19 9.80 -12.35 4.56
C ASN A 19 9.35 -13.43 3.54
N LYS A 20 9.74 -14.69 3.78
CA LYS A 20 9.45 -15.84 2.90
C LYS A 20 7.95 -16.06 2.65
N ASN A 21 7.09 -15.68 3.60
CA ASN A 21 5.64 -15.80 3.44
C ASN A 21 5.10 -14.87 2.34
N TYR A 22 5.84 -13.82 2.01
CA TYR A 22 5.50 -12.83 0.97
C TYR A 22 6.20 -13.09 -0.37
N ALA A 23 7.14 -14.04 -0.43
CA ALA A 23 7.88 -14.37 -1.65
C ALA A 23 6.95 -14.74 -2.83
N LYS A 24 5.83 -15.41 -2.54
CA LYS A 24 4.81 -15.80 -3.54
C LYS A 24 4.17 -14.62 -4.29
N PHE A 25 4.29 -13.40 -3.77
CA PHE A 25 3.75 -12.19 -4.38
C PHE A 25 4.76 -11.48 -5.29
N LEU A 26 6.06 -11.82 -5.20
CA LEU A 26 7.11 -11.18 -6.01
C LEU A 26 6.94 -11.47 -7.51
N ASP A 27 6.41 -12.64 -7.86
CA ASP A 27 6.16 -13.05 -9.25
C ASP A 27 4.76 -12.64 -9.75
N ARG A 28 4.05 -11.79 -9.00
CA ARG A 28 2.68 -11.35 -9.33
C ARG A 28 2.65 -9.84 -9.52
N PRO A 29 1.71 -9.32 -10.33
CA PRO A 29 1.47 -7.89 -10.38
C PRO A 29 1.08 -7.36 -8.99
N LEU A 30 1.93 -6.51 -8.43
CA LEU A 30 1.71 -5.85 -7.15
C LEU A 30 1.35 -4.39 -7.40
N PHE A 31 0.17 -4.01 -6.98
CA PHE A 31 -0.34 -2.66 -7.03
C PHE A 31 -0.37 -2.06 -5.64
N THR A 32 -0.27 -0.73 -5.54
CA THR A 32 -0.41 -0.04 -4.25
C THR A 32 -0.96 1.37 -4.46
N SER A 33 -1.02 2.19 -3.40
CA SER A 33 -1.45 3.58 -3.49
C SER A 33 -0.35 4.55 -3.09
N ILE A 34 -0.52 5.82 -3.46
CA ILE A 34 0.41 6.87 -3.02
C ILE A 34 0.43 7.05 -1.50
N PHE A 35 -0.68 6.76 -0.81
CA PHE A 35 -0.78 6.82 0.65
C PHE A 35 0.02 5.71 1.32
N ASN A 36 -0.08 4.48 0.81
CA ASN A 36 0.73 3.37 1.30
C ASN A 36 2.23 3.62 1.05
N LEU A 37 2.58 4.25 -0.08
CA LEU A 37 3.97 4.62 -0.35
C LEU A 37 4.49 5.74 0.56
N TYR A 38 3.63 6.69 0.94
CA TYR A 38 3.98 7.70 1.94
C TYR A 38 4.29 7.04 3.29
N GLU A 39 3.42 6.15 3.77
CA GLU A 39 3.62 5.43 5.02
C GLU A 39 4.86 4.51 4.95
N LEU A 40 5.03 3.80 3.84
CA LEU A 40 6.21 2.97 3.58
C LEU A 40 7.48 3.79 3.68
N TYR A 41 7.57 4.92 2.98
CA TYR A 41 8.76 5.77 2.99
C TYR A 41 9.09 6.23 4.41
N TYR A 42 8.08 6.66 5.18
CA TYR A 42 8.25 7.04 6.58
C TYR A 42 8.75 5.88 7.47
N ILE A 43 8.22 4.68 7.29
CA ILE A 43 8.63 3.50 8.07
C ILE A 43 10.07 3.10 7.73
N ILE A 44 10.38 3.00 6.44
CA ILE A 44 11.68 2.51 5.95
C ILE A 44 12.81 3.51 6.28
N LEU A 45 12.54 4.81 6.36
CA LEU A 45 13.50 5.81 6.82
C LEU A 45 14.02 5.56 8.25
N LYS A 46 13.31 4.77 9.08
CA LYS A 46 13.75 4.43 10.44
C LYS A 46 14.84 3.34 10.44
N ASP A 47 14.81 2.47 9.43
CA ASP A 47 15.66 1.28 9.35
C ASP A 47 16.75 1.40 8.26
N TYR A 48 16.61 2.35 7.33
CA TYR A 48 17.48 2.53 6.17
C TYR A 48 17.84 4.01 5.96
N ASN A 49 18.89 4.26 5.19
CA ASN A 49 19.23 5.63 4.81
C ASN A 49 18.25 6.19 3.76
N LYS A 50 18.26 7.52 3.59
CA LYS A 50 17.38 8.24 2.67
C LYS A 50 17.44 7.68 1.24
N SER A 51 18.63 7.42 0.71
CA SER A 51 18.80 6.94 -0.67
C SER A 51 18.17 5.56 -0.87
N GLN A 52 18.32 4.66 0.11
CA GLN A 52 17.67 3.35 0.09
C GLN A 52 16.14 3.47 0.16
N ALA A 53 15.62 4.33 1.05
CA ALA A 53 14.18 4.56 1.16
C ALA A 53 13.58 5.13 -0.15
N GLU A 54 14.27 6.07 -0.80
CA GLU A 54 13.87 6.61 -2.11
C GLU A 54 13.86 5.52 -3.19
N ASN A 55 14.87 4.63 -3.20
CA ASN A 55 14.90 3.51 -4.15
C ASN A 55 13.69 2.57 -4.00
N PHE A 56 13.33 2.21 -2.76
CA PHE A 56 12.13 1.40 -2.52
C PHE A 56 10.85 2.13 -2.94
N PHE A 57 10.72 3.42 -2.61
CA PHE A 57 9.59 4.23 -3.02
C PHE A 57 9.44 4.25 -4.55
N PHE A 58 10.52 4.54 -5.29
CA PHE A 58 10.47 4.58 -6.76
C PHE A 58 10.27 3.21 -7.39
N TYR A 59 10.74 2.13 -6.75
CA TYR A 59 10.47 0.76 -7.20
C TYR A 59 8.97 0.48 -7.21
N PHE A 60 8.27 0.72 -6.09
CA PHE A 60 6.82 0.44 -5.99
C PHE A 60 5.94 1.50 -6.67
N LYS A 61 6.41 2.75 -6.82
CA LYS A 61 5.69 3.83 -7.51
C LYS A 61 5.30 3.49 -8.95
N LYS A 62 6.00 2.55 -9.59
CA LYS A 62 5.72 2.09 -10.96
C LYS A 62 4.32 1.48 -11.11
N ASN A 63 3.74 0.94 -10.04
CA ASN A 63 2.46 0.24 -10.04
C ASN A 63 1.46 0.85 -9.05
N ILE A 64 1.29 2.18 -9.08
CA ILE A 64 0.28 2.85 -8.24
C ILE A 64 -1.10 2.84 -8.90
N ILE A 65 -2.12 2.59 -8.10
CA ILE A 65 -3.51 2.84 -8.44
C ILE A 65 -3.82 4.30 -8.14
N LYS A 66 -4.47 4.97 -9.08
CA LYS A 66 -5.04 6.30 -8.88
C LYS A 66 -6.49 6.15 -8.46
N PHE A 67 -6.87 6.85 -7.41
CA PHE A 67 -8.26 6.91 -6.98
C PHE A 67 -8.98 8.03 -7.73
N ASN A 68 -10.21 7.76 -8.16
CA ASN A 68 -11.13 8.75 -8.71
C ASN A 68 -12.15 9.17 -7.63
N ASP A 69 -13.02 10.12 -7.98
CA ASP A 69 -14.03 10.65 -7.05
C ASP A 69 -14.96 9.54 -6.52
N SER A 70 -15.33 8.57 -7.36
CA SER A 70 -16.17 7.44 -6.94
C SER A 70 -15.51 6.59 -5.85
N ALA A 71 -14.21 6.33 -5.96
CA ALA A 71 -13.45 5.63 -4.93
C ALA A 71 -13.43 6.41 -3.61
N ILE A 72 -13.30 7.75 -3.68
CA ILE A 72 -13.34 8.63 -2.51
C ILE A 72 -14.72 8.58 -1.84
N PHE A 73 -15.81 8.65 -2.62
CA PHE A 73 -17.16 8.57 -2.10
C PHE A 73 -17.42 7.23 -1.43
N PHE A 74 -17.06 6.12 -2.10
CA PHE A 74 -17.19 4.78 -1.54
C PHE A 74 -16.41 4.63 -0.24
N ALA A 75 -15.13 5.03 -0.21
CA ALA A 75 -14.28 4.94 0.96
C ALA A 75 -14.86 5.74 2.15
N SER A 76 -15.43 6.91 1.87
CA SER A 76 -16.04 7.78 2.89
C SER A 76 -17.29 7.15 3.50
N GLU A 77 -18.18 6.61 2.65
CA GLU A 77 -19.37 5.88 3.10
C GLU A 77 -18.99 4.59 3.86
N PHE A 78 -18.03 3.83 3.34
CA PHE A 78 -17.51 2.62 3.98
C PHE A 78 -16.99 2.92 5.38
N LYS A 79 -16.19 3.98 5.55
CA LYS A 79 -15.66 4.39 6.85
C LYS A 79 -16.78 4.77 7.82
N LEU A 80 -17.77 5.55 7.37
CA LEU A 80 -18.91 5.96 8.21
C LEU A 80 -19.73 4.76 8.71
N ASN A 81 -19.99 3.81 7.81
CA ASN A 81 -20.70 2.57 8.10
C ASN A 81 -19.91 1.66 9.04
N ASN A 82 -18.58 1.72 8.99
CA ASN A 82 -17.68 0.93 9.83
C ASN A 82 -17.02 1.74 10.96
N ARG A 83 -17.59 2.88 11.37
CA ARG A 83 -16.95 3.81 12.33
C ARG A 83 -16.52 3.18 13.67
N LYS A 84 -17.18 2.10 14.10
CA LYS A 84 -16.84 1.37 15.33
C LYS A 84 -15.56 0.52 15.20
N LYS A 85 -15.10 0.23 13.98
CA LYS A 85 -13.93 -0.61 13.69
C LYS A 85 -12.61 0.18 13.64
N ASN A 86 -12.65 1.50 13.84
CA ASN A 86 -11.49 2.38 13.85
C ASN A 86 -10.57 2.24 12.62
N ILE A 87 -11.16 2.03 11.44
CA ILE A 87 -10.43 1.88 10.17
C ILE A 87 -9.85 3.25 9.77
N SER A 88 -8.57 3.31 9.37
CA SER A 88 -7.94 4.56 8.93
C SER A 88 -8.55 5.07 7.61
N TYR A 89 -8.28 6.32 7.24
CA TYR A 89 -8.74 6.83 5.93
C TYR A 89 -8.03 6.11 4.78
N THR A 90 -6.73 5.87 4.90
CA THR A 90 -5.92 5.12 3.93
C THR A 90 -6.46 3.72 3.72
N ASP A 91 -6.73 2.99 4.82
CA ASP A 91 -7.27 1.64 4.75
C ASP A 91 -8.66 1.63 4.13
N SER A 92 -9.51 2.61 4.48
CA SER A 92 -10.85 2.74 3.89
C SER A 92 -10.78 2.95 2.37
N LEU A 93 -9.80 3.74 1.91
CA LEU A 93 -9.58 3.98 0.49
C LEU A 93 -8.98 2.75 -0.23
N GLY A 94 -8.23 1.91 0.48
CA GLY A 94 -7.73 0.63 -0.04
C GLY A 94 -8.82 -0.42 -0.29
N TYR A 95 -10.04 -0.24 0.25
CA TYR A 95 -11.20 -1.11 -0.04
C TYR A 95 -12.03 -0.67 -1.26
N ALA A 96 -11.68 0.47 -1.87
CA ALA A 96 -12.44 1.08 -2.97
C ALA A 96 -12.02 0.57 -4.36
#